data_AF-A0A8H4V159-F1
#
_entry.id   AF-A0A8H4V159-F1
#
_cell.length_a   1.000
_cell.length_b   1.000
_cell.length_c   1.000
_cell.angle_alpha   90.00
_cell.angle_beta   90.00
_cell.angle_gamma   90.00
#
_symmetry.space_group_name_H-M   'P 1'
#
loop_
_entity.id
_entity.type
_entity.pdbx_description
1 polymer ?
#
loop_
_entity_poly.entity_id
_entity_poly.type
_entity_poly.pdbx_seq_one_letter_code
_entity_poly.pdbx_strand_id
1 'polypeptide(L)'
;TFWTGSYINANTGGGRSGKDANTVLASINTFDPQATCDDVTFQPCSSRALANHKVYTDSFRSVYSLDSGIAEGVAVAVGRYPEDSYYNGNPWFLTTLAAAEQLYDAIYQWNKIGSITITSTSLAFFRDVYSSAAVGTYASGSIAFQAIISAVKTYADGYVSIVQTHALTNGSLSEQFDKSAGTELSARDLTWSYAALLTANNRRNGIV
;
A
#
# COMPACT_ATOMS: atom_id res chain seq x y z
N THR A 1 1.43 -18.26 13.52
CA THR A 1 2.17 -17.60 12.41
C THR A 1 1.16 -16.91 11.51
N PHE A 2 1.35 -15.62 11.22
CA PHE A 2 0.39 -14.84 10.40
C PHE A 2 0.65 -14.94 8.89
N TRP A 3 1.88 -15.26 8.47
CA TRP A 3 2.21 -15.48 7.07
C TRP A 3 1.55 -16.77 6.53
N THR A 4 0.81 -16.65 5.42
CA THR A 4 0.05 -17.77 4.81
C THR A 4 0.81 -18.51 3.71
N GLY A 5 1.95 -17.97 3.26
CA GLY A 5 2.62 -18.38 2.03
C GLY A 5 2.32 -17.47 0.83
N SER A 6 1.27 -16.65 0.90
CA SER A 6 0.89 -15.72 -0.18
C SER A 6 0.65 -14.28 0.30
N TYR A 7 0.10 -14.11 1.50
CA TYR A 7 -0.16 -12.81 2.13
C TYR A 7 -0.09 -12.97 3.66
N ILE A 8 -0.22 -11.87 4.39
CA ILE A 8 -0.27 -11.88 5.85
C ILE A 8 -1.75 -11.99 6.23
N ASN A 9 -2.13 -13.06 6.92
CA ASN A 9 -3.47 -13.17 7.48
C ASN A 9 -3.60 -12.19 8.65
N ALA A 10 -4.54 -11.26 8.60
CA ALA A 10 -4.69 -10.25 9.66
C ALA A 10 -5.12 -10.84 11.01
N ASN A 11 -6.03 -11.82 11.02
CA ASN A 11 -6.57 -12.40 12.25
C ASN A 11 -6.83 -13.89 12.09
N THR A 12 -6.61 -14.66 13.16
CA THR A 12 -6.97 -16.08 13.19
C THR A 12 -8.41 -16.26 13.68
N GLY A 13 -9.22 -17.03 12.95
CA GLY A 13 -10.64 -17.20 13.24
C GLY A 13 -11.51 -16.09 12.63
N GLY A 14 -12.84 -16.30 12.56
CA GLY A 14 -13.79 -15.27 12.10
C GLY A 14 -14.26 -15.34 10.64
N GLY A 15 -13.84 -16.36 9.87
CA GLY A 15 -14.44 -16.68 8.56
C GLY A 15 -14.17 -15.70 7.42
N ARG A 16 -13.27 -14.74 7.60
CA ARG A 16 -12.85 -13.77 6.57
C ARG A 16 -11.60 -14.25 5.84
N SER A 17 -11.31 -13.63 4.69
CA SER A 17 -10.11 -13.93 3.91
C SER A 17 -8.80 -13.57 4.62
N GLY A 18 -8.83 -12.62 5.57
CA GLY A 18 -7.63 -12.13 6.25
C GLY A 18 -6.84 -11.08 5.49
N LYS A 19 -7.29 -10.69 4.29
CA LYS A 19 -6.72 -9.61 3.48
C LYS A 19 -7.24 -8.27 4.02
N ASP A 20 -6.39 -7.58 4.78
CA ASP A 20 -6.83 -6.42 5.56
C ASP A 20 -5.73 -5.36 5.64
N ALA A 21 -6.15 -4.09 5.62
CA ALA A 21 -5.31 -2.91 5.81
C ALA A 21 -4.53 -2.97 7.12
N ASN A 22 -5.02 -3.70 8.11
CA ASN A 22 -4.31 -4.03 9.35
C ASN A 22 -2.84 -4.39 9.10
N THR A 23 -2.58 -5.23 8.09
CA THR A 23 -1.23 -5.74 7.80
C THR A 23 -0.32 -4.70 7.16
N VAL A 24 -0.86 -3.83 6.31
CA VAL A 24 -0.16 -2.68 5.71
C VAL A 24 0.11 -1.62 6.80
N LEU A 25 -0.90 -1.31 7.61
CA LEU A 25 -0.79 -0.40 8.76
C LEU A 25 0.26 -0.89 9.75
N ALA A 26 0.31 -2.19 10.06
CA ALA A 26 1.35 -2.76 10.91
C ALA A 26 2.74 -2.52 10.31
N SER A 27 2.93 -2.82 9.01
CA SER A 27 4.22 -2.64 8.32
C SER A 27 4.75 -1.20 8.43
N ILE A 28 3.91 -0.20 8.19
CA ILE A 28 4.33 1.23 8.26
C ILE A 28 4.51 1.73 9.70
N ASN A 29 3.75 1.20 10.67
CA ASN A 29 3.86 1.62 12.07
C ASN A 29 4.99 0.89 12.82
N THR A 30 5.55 -0.18 12.24
CA THR A 30 6.76 -0.86 12.73
C THR A 30 7.94 -0.71 11.77
N PHE A 31 7.87 0.25 10.85
CA PHE A 31 8.96 0.59 9.96
C PHE A 31 10.18 1.06 10.76
N ASP A 32 11.34 0.47 10.49
CA ASP A 32 12.62 0.88 11.03
C ASP A 32 13.57 1.29 9.88
N PRO A 33 13.98 2.56 9.78
CA PRO A 33 14.87 3.02 8.72
C PRO A 33 16.26 2.37 8.79
N GLN A 34 16.68 1.79 9.92
CA GLN A 34 17.96 1.08 10.07
C GLN A 34 17.86 -0.41 9.74
N ALA A 35 16.65 -0.96 9.61
CA ALA A 35 16.45 -2.36 9.28
C ALA A 35 16.73 -2.67 7.79
N THR A 36 17.07 -3.93 7.53
CA THR A 36 17.04 -4.51 6.19
C THR A 36 15.61 -4.85 5.77
N CYS A 37 15.42 -5.37 4.55
CA CYS A 37 14.13 -5.91 4.09
C CYS A 37 13.74 -7.23 4.78
N ASP A 38 13.52 -7.18 6.09
CA ASP A 38 13.32 -8.32 6.96
C ASP A 38 11.87 -8.85 6.92
N ASP A 39 11.74 -10.12 6.52
CA ASP A 39 10.48 -10.87 6.45
C ASP A 39 9.95 -11.29 7.84
N VAL A 40 10.79 -11.30 8.88
CA VAL A 40 10.36 -11.68 10.25
C VAL A 40 9.57 -10.54 10.90
N THR A 41 10.05 -9.30 10.74
CA THR A 41 9.39 -8.09 11.25
C THR A 41 8.48 -7.41 10.22
N PHE A 42 8.30 -8.01 9.03
CA PHE A 42 7.45 -7.49 7.96
C PHE A 42 7.75 -6.03 7.58
N GLN A 43 9.04 -5.70 7.47
CA GLN A 43 9.47 -4.36 7.04
C GLN A 43 8.87 -4.01 5.67
N PRO A 44 8.61 -2.73 5.38
CA PRO A 44 7.95 -2.31 4.14
C PRO A 44 8.57 -2.86 2.85
N CYS A 45 9.91 -2.93 2.77
CA CYS A 45 10.62 -3.52 1.62
C CYS A 45 10.79 -5.05 1.65
N SER A 46 10.31 -5.73 2.70
CA SER A 46 10.40 -7.19 2.81
C SER A 46 9.58 -7.92 1.74
N SER A 47 9.99 -9.12 1.37
CA SER A 47 9.31 -9.87 0.32
C SER A 47 7.86 -10.20 0.71
N ARG A 48 7.63 -10.52 1.98
CA ARG A 48 6.28 -10.79 2.52
C ARG A 48 5.39 -9.56 2.55
N ALA A 49 5.92 -8.40 2.93
CA ALA A 49 5.13 -7.17 2.96
C ALA A 49 4.74 -6.70 1.54
N LEU A 50 5.61 -6.87 0.55
CA LEU A 50 5.32 -6.55 -0.86
C LEU A 50 4.30 -7.52 -1.47
N ALA A 51 4.46 -8.81 -1.23
CA ALA A 51 3.48 -9.81 -1.66
C ALA A 51 2.10 -9.57 -1.02
N ASN A 52 2.10 -9.21 0.27
CA ASN A 52 0.89 -8.84 0.98
C ASN A 52 0.24 -7.57 0.40
N HIS A 53 1.02 -6.51 0.14
CA HIS A 53 0.52 -5.26 -0.45
C HIS A 53 -0.22 -5.52 -1.76
N LYS A 54 0.36 -6.32 -2.66
CA LYS A 54 -0.32 -6.78 -3.89
C LYS A 54 -1.65 -7.49 -3.59
N VAL A 55 -1.64 -8.53 -2.76
CA VAL A 55 -2.86 -9.32 -2.52
C VAL A 55 -3.94 -8.49 -1.81
N TYR A 56 -3.55 -7.59 -0.91
CA TYR A 56 -4.42 -6.66 -0.22
C TYR A 56 -5.05 -5.67 -1.21
N THR A 57 -4.25 -4.95 -2.01
CA THR A 57 -4.79 -3.96 -2.95
C THR A 57 -5.62 -4.60 -4.06
N ASP A 58 -5.22 -5.76 -4.56
CA ASP A 58 -5.97 -6.49 -5.60
C ASP A 58 -7.33 -6.97 -5.08
N SER A 59 -7.48 -7.15 -3.76
CA SER A 59 -8.76 -7.55 -3.17
C SER A 59 -9.85 -6.48 -3.28
N PHE A 60 -9.49 -5.22 -3.56
CA PHE A 60 -10.46 -4.13 -3.71
C PHE A 60 -10.81 -3.80 -5.17
N ARG A 61 -9.98 -4.21 -6.14
CA ARG A 61 -10.16 -3.88 -7.57
C ARG A 61 -11.54 -4.23 -8.14
N SER A 62 -12.18 -5.28 -7.60
CA SER A 62 -13.50 -5.74 -8.06
C SER A 62 -14.64 -5.45 -7.07
N VAL A 63 -14.35 -4.89 -5.89
CA VAL A 63 -15.38 -4.68 -4.84
C VAL A 63 -15.91 -3.25 -4.81
N TYR A 64 -15.20 -2.30 -5.41
CA TYR A 64 -15.59 -0.89 -5.54
C TYR A 64 -15.79 -0.52 -7.00
N SER A 65 -16.89 0.16 -7.31
CA SER A 65 -17.16 0.61 -8.67
C SER A 65 -16.20 1.72 -9.12
N LEU A 66 -15.63 2.47 -8.16
CA LEU A 66 -14.55 3.43 -8.40
C LEU A 66 -13.32 2.81 -9.10
N ASP A 67 -13.04 1.54 -8.82
CA ASP A 67 -11.83 0.87 -9.31
C ASP A 67 -12.06 0.08 -10.61
N SER A 68 -13.26 0.19 -11.20
CA SER A 68 -13.66 -0.58 -12.37
C SER A 68 -12.73 -0.32 -13.56
N GLY A 69 -12.15 -1.39 -14.10
CA GLY A 69 -11.27 -1.33 -15.27
C GLY A 69 -9.85 -0.83 -15.00
N ILE A 70 -9.49 -0.57 -13.74
CA ILE A 70 -8.12 -0.18 -13.38
C ILE A 70 -7.22 -1.41 -13.31
N ALA A 71 -6.26 -1.50 -14.23
CA ALA A 71 -5.32 -2.61 -14.34
C ALA A 71 -4.39 -2.75 -13.13
N GLU A 72 -3.87 -3.96 -12.92
CA GLU A 72 -2.79 -4.21 -11.96
C GLU A 72 -1.59 -3.30 -12.24
N GLY A 73 -0.91 -2.87 -11.16
CA GLY A 73 0.20 -1.92 -11.25
C GLY A 73 -0.23 -0.44 -11.38
N VAL A 74 -1.53 -0.18 -11.44
CA VAL A 74 -2.13 1.15 -11.28
C VAL A 74 -2.89 1.21 -9.95
N ALA A 75 -2.68 2.29 -9.19
CA ALA A 75 -3.24 2.45 -7.86
C ALA A 75 -4.77 2.46 -7.90
N VAL A 76 -5.38 1.96 -6.82
CA VAL A 76 -6.84 1.85 -6.64
C VAL A 76 -7.24 2.34 -5.26
N ALA A 77 -8.51 2.69 -5.09
CA ALA A 77 -9.05 3.03 -3.78
C ALA A 77 -9.09 1.76 -2.91
N VAL A 78 -8.56 1.82 -1.70
CA VAL A 78 -8.53 0.64 -0.81
C VAL A 78 -9.21 0.95 0.50
N GLY A 79 -9.98 -0.01 1.01
CA GLY A 79 -10.66 0.08 2.30
C GLY A 79 -9.97 -0.75 3.38
N ARG A 80 -10.71 -1.10 4.43
CA ARG A 80 -10.18 -1.93 5.52
C ARG A 80 -9.97 -3.38 5.07
N TYR A 81 -11.04 -4.05 4.67
CA TYR A 81 -11.04 -5.44 4.17
C TYR A 81 -12.24 -5.63 3.22
N PRO A 82 -12.19 -6.56 2.26
CA PRO A 82 -13.21 -6.67 1.21
C PRO A 82 -14.57 -7.16 1.74
N GLU A 83 -14.61 -7.82 2.89
CA GLU A 83 -15.85 -8.25 3.56
C GLU A 83 -16.46 -7.18 4.48
N ASP A 84 -15.94 -5.94 4.48
CA ASP A 84 -16.44 -4.87 5.33
C ASP A 84 -17.88 -4.47 4.95
N SER A 85 -18.72 -4.27 5.97
CA SER A 85 -20.11 -3.85 5.83
C SER A 85 -20.43 -2.57 6.60
N TYR A 86 -19.44 -1.99 7.30
CA TYR A 86 -19.62 -0.71 7.99
C TYR A 86 -19.76 0.40 6.96
N TYR A 87 -20.89 1.12 7.00
CA TYR A 87 -21.31 2.03 5.92
C TYR A 87 -21.37 1.36 4.53
N ASN A 88 -21.69 0.06 4.46
CA ASN A 88 -21.65 -0.77 3.25
C ASN A 88 -20.25 -1.10 2.71
N GLY A 89 -19.19 -0.80 3.48
CA GLY A 89 -17.82 -1.13 3.14
C GLY A 89 -17.26 -0.25 2.02
N ASN A 90 -16.51 0.79 2.39
CA ASN A 90 -15.96 1.76 1.46
C ASN A 90 -14.44 1.85 1.55
N PRO A 91 -13.79 2.49 0.56
CA PRO A 91 -12.44 3.01 0.73
C PRO A 91 -12.30 3.92 1.96
N TRP A 92 -11.13 3.90 2.60
CA TRP A 92 -10.78 4.82 3.68
C TRP A 92 -9.60 5.69 3.23
N PHE A 93 -9.61 6.95 3.64
CA PHE A 93 -8.50 7.86 3.35
C PHE A 93 -7.19 7.33 3.93
N LEU A 94 -7.20 6.96 5.22
CA LEU A 94 -6.00 6.48 5.91
C LEU A 94 -5.45 5.17 5.33
N THR A 95 -6.29 4.25 4.84
CA THR A 95 -5.81 2.98 4.27
C THR A 95 -5.25 3.17 2.86
N THR A 96 -5.86 4.07 2.07
CA THR A 96 -5.33 4.48 0.78
C THR A 96 -3.97 5.17 0.94
N LEU A 97 -3.83 6.03 1.96
CA LEU A 97 -2.54 6.66 2.32
C LEU A 97 -1.53 5.64 2.85
N ALA A 98 -1.94 4.67 3.67
CA ALA A 98 -1.06 3.62 4.17
C ALA A 98 -0.49 2.74 3.04
N ALA A 99 -1.29 2.47 2.00
CA ALA A 99 -0.82 1.77 0.80
C ALA A 99 0.26 2.57 0.06
N ALA A 100 0.16 3.91 0.00
CA ALA A 100 1.21 4.77 -0.52
C ALA A 100 2.45 4.77 0.39
N GLU A 101 2.24 4.92 1.70
CA GLU A 101 3.29 5.05 2.70
C GLU A 101 4.22 3.83 2.73
N GLN A 102 3.67 2.60 2.70
CA GLN A 102 4.50 1.39 2.65
C GLN A 102 5.43 1.38 1.43
N LEU A 103 4.98 1.89 0.29
CA LEU A 103 5.79 1.96 -0.93
C LEU A 103 6.87 3.05 -0.82
N TYR A 104 6.56 4.20 -0.21
CA TYR A 104 7.57 5.22 0.07
C TYR A 104 8.63 4.73 1.06
N ASP A 105 8.24 4.01 2.10
CA ASP A 105 9.18 3.40 3.05
C ASP A 105 10.05 2.34 2.37
N ALA A 106 9.45 1.51 1.49
CA ALA A 106 10.22 0.53 0.73
C ALA A 106 11.26 1.20 -0.18
N ILE A 107 10.88 2.27 -0.88
CA ILE A 107 11.79 3.11 -1.68
C ILE A 107 12.91 3.68 -0.81
N TYR A 108 12.59 4.19 0.38
CA TYR A 108 13.59 4.69 1.32
C TYR A 108 14.59 3.60 1.71
N GLN A 109 14.11 2.42 2.11
CA GLN A 109 14.96 1.29 2.50
C GLN A 109 15.84 0.80 1.34
N TRP A 110 15.30 0.63 0.13
CA TRP A 110 16.10 0.22 -1.03
C TRP A 110 17.20 1.22 -1.39
N ASN A 111 16.90 2.52 -1.33
CA ASN A 111 17.91 3.56 -1.56
C ASN A 111 19.00 3.55 -0.50
N LYS A 112 18.64 3.37 0.78
CA LYS A 112 19.60 3.31 1.89
C LYS A 112 20.46 2.05 1.85
N ILE A 113 19.87 0.90 1.52
CA ILE A 113 20.57 -0.39 1.37
C ILE A 113 21.43 -0.39 0.10
N GLY A 114 21.04 0.36 -0.93
CA GLY A 114 21.73 0.39 -2.22
C GLY A 114 21.43 -0.81 -3.12
N SER A 115 20.35 -1.56 -2.84
CA SER A 115 19.90 -2.66 -3.70
C SER A 115 18.43 -3.00 -3.52
N ILE A 116 17.86 -3.63 -4.55
CA ILE A 116 16.54 -4.28 -4.52
C ILE A 116 16.76 -5.77 -4.77
N THR A 117 16.29 -6.62 -3.88
CA THR A 117 16.24 -8.07 -4.12
C THR A 117 14.81 -8.50 -4.41
N ILE A 118 14.57 -8.96 -5.62
CA ILE A 118 13.29 -9.56 -6.04
C ILE A 118 13.39 -11.07 -5.79
N THR A 119 12.48 -11.59 -4.97
CA THR A 119 12.38 -13.03 -4.68
C THR A 119 11.20 -13.62 -5.44
N SER A 120 11.06 -14.94 -5.44
CA SER A 120 9.85 -15.59 -5.98
C SER A 120 8.57 -15.12 -5.25
N THR A 121 8.68 -14.79 -3.96
CA THR A 121 7.56 -14.27 -3.15
C THR A 121 7.12 -12.89 -3.61
N SER A 122 8.06 -11.96 -3.85
CA SER A 122 7.74 -10.57 -4.23
C SER A 122 7.62 -10.35 -5.74
N LEU A 123 7.97 -11.34 -6.57
CA LEU A 123 7.99 -11.20 -8.04
C LEU A 123 6.66 -10.70 -8.61
N ALA A 124 5.54 -11.19 -8.10
CA ALA A 124 4.22 -10.80 -8.60
C ALA A 124 3.94 -9.30 -8.41
N PHE A 125 4.30 -8.74 -7.24
CA PHE A 125 4.21 -7.30 -6.99
C PHE A 125 5.04 -6.51 -8.01
N PHE A 126 6.31 -6.90 -8.22
CA PHE A 126 7.18 -6.16 -9.12
C PHE A 126 6.75 -6.26 -10.58
N ARG A 127 6.19 -7.39 -11.03
CA ARG A 127 5.71 -7.54 -12.41
C ARG A 127 4.54 -6.64 -12.76
N ASP A 128 3.71 -6.29 -11.79
CA ASP A 128 2.60 -5.37 -12.01
C ASP A 128 3.11 -3.95 -12.33
N VAL A 129 4.06 -3.45 -11.53
CA VAL A 129 4.59 -2.08 -11.68
C VAL A 129 5.73 -1.99 -12.71
N TYR A 130 6.47 -3.08 -12.91
CA TYR A 130 7.61 -3.19 -13.82
C TYR A 130 7.60 -4.57 -14.50
N SER A 131 6.97 -4.65 -15.67
CA SER A 131 6.68 -5.92 -16.36
C SER A 131 7.91 -6.79 -16.67
N SER A 132 9.09 -6.17 -16.85
CA SER A 132 10.37 -6.87 -17.06
C SER A 132 11.00 -7.42 -15.77
N ALA A 133 10.35 -7.30 -14.60
CA ALA A 133 10.85 -7.79 -13.33
C ALA A 133 11.13 -9.31 -13.38
N ALA A 134 12.29 -9.68 -12.82
CA ALA A 134 12.74 -11.06 -12.66
C ALA A 134 13.35 -11.25 -11.27
N VAL A 135 13.45 -12.50 -10.82
CA VAL A 135 14.14 -12.83 -9.58
C VAL A 135 15.61 -12.46 -9.71
N GLY A 136 16.16 -11.77 -8.71
CA GLY A 136 17.54 -11.32 -8.70
C GLY A 136 17.76 -10.12 -7.80
N THR A 137 19.03 -9.73 -7.67
CA THR A 137 19.42 -8.53 -6.92
C THR A 137 19.92 -7.46 -7.89
N TYR A 138 19.33 -6.28 -7.78
CA TYR A 138 19.60 -5.12 -8.61
C TYR A 138 20.28 -4.05 -7.74
N ALA A 139 21.55 -3.77 -8.01
CA ALA A 139 22.31 -2.74 -7.30
C ALA A 139 21.86 -1.33 -7.73
N SER A 140 22.02 -0.34 -6.85
CA SER A 140 21.57 1.05 -7.05
C SER A 140 22.10 1.72 -8.32
N GLY A 141 23.29 1.33 -8.79
CA GLY A 141 23.89 1.82 -10.04
C GLY A 141 23.31 1.20 -11.33
N SER A 142 22.43 0.20 -11.22
CA SER A 142 21.84 -0.45 -12.40
C SER A 142 20.64 0.33 -12.96
N ILE A 143 20.46 0.27 -14.28
CA ILE A 143 19.29 0.84 -14.97
C ILE A 143 17.99 0.23 -14.42
N ALA A 144 17.99 -1.07 -14.14
CA ALA A 144 16.83 -1.78 -13.60
C ALA A 144 16.43 -1.26 -12.21
N PHE A 145 17.39 -1.01 -11.31
CA PHE A 145 17.09 -0.43 -10.00
C PHE A 145 16.38 0.94 -10.14
N GLN A 146 16.92 1.83 -10.97
CA GLN A 146 16.35 3.16 -11.18
C GLN A 146 14.95 3.08 -11.81
N ALA A 147 14.74 2.17 -12.76
CA ALA A 147 13.44 1.93 -13.37
C ALA A 147 12.41 1.40 -12.36
N ILE A 148 12.80 0.46 -11.49
CA ILE A 148 11.92 -0.08 -10.45
C ILE A 148 11.55 1.00 -9.44
N ILE A 149 12.51 1.79 -8.95
CA ILE A 149 12.23 2.90 -8.03
C ILE A 149 11.24 3.89 -8.65
N SER A 150 11.45 4.27 -9.92
CA SER A 150 10.56 5.17 -10.64
C SER A 150 9.15 4.59 -10.75
N ALA A 151 9.02 3.32 -11.14
CA ALA A 151 7.73 2.65 -11.30
C ALA A 151 6.97 2.54 -9.96
N VAL A 152 7.65 2.12 -8.88
CA VAL A 152 7.03 2.01 -7.56
C VAL A 152 6.64 3.39 -7.03
N LYS A 153 7.43 4.44 -7.30
CA LYS A 153 7.08 5.81 -6.93
C LYS A 153 5.83 6.31 -7.66
N THR A 154 5.73 6.05 -8.96
CA THR A 154 4.51 6.35 -9.74
C THR A 154 3.29 5.61 -9.17
N TYR A 155 3.46 4.35 -8.79
CA TYR A 155 2.38 3.57 -8.16
C TYR A 155 1.95 4.16 -6.82
N ALA A 156 2.91 4.53 -5.95
CA ALA A 156 2.63 5.19 -4.68
C ALA A 156 1.93 6.55 -4.84
N ASP A 157 2.41 7.39 -5.78
CA ASP A 157 1.82 8.69 -6.11
C ASP A 157 0.38 8.56 -6.64
N GLY A 158 0.04 7.44 -7.27
CA GLY A 158 -1.32 7.12 -7.69
C GLY A 158 -2.30 7.04 -6.51
N TYR A 159 -1.92 6.40 -5.41
CA TYR A 159 -2.77 6.32 -4.20
C TYR A 159 -3.00 7.71 -3.59
N VAL A 160 -1.96 8.56 -3.54
CA VAL A 160 -2.09 9.95 -3.07
C VAL A 160 -2.99 10.76 -4.01
N SER A 161 -2.93 10.52 -5.31
CA SER A 161 -3.81 11.18 -6.30
C SER A 161 -5.29 10.80 -6.11
N ILE A 162 -5.58 9.55 -5.73
CA ILE A 162 -6.94 9.11 -5.37
C ILE A 162 -7.44 9.88 -4.15
N VAL A 163 -6.62 10.00 -3.10
CA VAL A 163 -6.95 10.79 -1.91
C VAL A 163 -7.22 12.25 -2.27
N GLN A 164 -6.36 12.86 -3.09
CA GLN A 164 -6.56 14.23 -3.57
C GLN A 164 -7.88 14.39 -4.35
N THR A 165 -8.26 13.40 -5.14
CA THR A 165 -9.49 13.42 -5.96
C THR A 165 -10.76 13.41 -5.10
N HIS A 166 -10.74 12.70 -3.98
CA HIS A 166 -11.91 12.48 -3.13
C HIS A 166 -11.96 13.38 -1.89
N ALA A 167 -10.88 14.09 -1.57
CA ALA A 167 -10.88 15.10 -0.52
C ALA A 167 -11.81 16.27 -0.87
N LEU A 168 -12.44 16.85 0.14
CA LEU A 168 -13.20 18.09 -0.04
C LEU A 168 -12.31 19.25 -0.50
N THR A 169 -12.88 20.21 -1.23
CA THR A 169 -12.16 21.36 -1.80
C THR A 169 -11.52 22.28 -0.75
N ASN A 170 -11.98 22.22 0.50
CA ASN A 170 -11.39 22.92 1.64
C ASN A 170 -10.25 22.13 2.33
N GLY A 171 -9.90 20.95 1.82
CA GLY A 171 -8.88 20.06 2.38
C GLY A 171 -9.36 19.18 3.53
N SER A 172 -10.65 19.17 3.86
CA SER A 172 -11.19 18.26 4.87
C SER A 172 -11.01 16.80 4.42
N LEU A 173 -10.75 15.91 5.39
CA LEU A 173 -10.70 14.47 5.20
C LEU A 173 -11.55 13.77 6.26
N SER A 174 -12.61 13.10 5.83
CA SER A 174 -13.40 12.18 6.65
C SER A 174 -12.72 10.82 6.85
N GLU A 175 -13.42 9.88 7.45
CA GLU A 175 -12.97 8.50 7.60
C GLU A 175 -13.00 7.73 6.27
N GLN A 176 -14.05 7.92 5.45
CA GLN A 176 -14.35 7.11 4.27
C GLN A 176 -14.78 7.99 3.09
N PHE A 177 -14.62 7.47 1.87
CA PHE A 177 -15.24 8.04 0.66
C PHE A 177 -16.00 6.96 -0.10
N ASP A 178 -17.17 7.30 -0.65
CA ASP A 178 -18.16 6.33 -1.14
C ASP A 178 -17.60 5.44 -2.25
N LYS A 179 -17.82 4.12 -2.16
CA LYS A 179 -17.26 3.12 -3.10
C LYS A 179 -17.71 3.25 -4.56
N SER A 180 -18.70 4.09 -4.86
CA SER A 180 -19.24 4.33 -6.19
C SER A 180 -19.11 5.78 -6.62
N ALA A 181 -19.57 6.72 -5.77
CA ALA A 181 -19.59 8.14 -6.06
C ALA A 181 -18.31 8.87 -5.64
N GLY A 182 -17.51 8.29 -4.75
CA GLY A 182 -16.29 8.90 -4.22
C GLY A 182 -16.53 10.12 -3.32
N THR A 183 -17.76 10.32 -2.85
CA THR A 183 -18.11 11.41 -1.93
C THR A 183 -17.78 11.02 -0.50
N GLU A 184 -17.23 11.94 0.29
CA GLU A 184 -16.93 11.74 1.70
C GLU A 184 -18.14 11.31 2.56
N LEU A 185 -17.92 10.39 3.50
CA LEU A 185 -18.93 9.90 4.44
C LEU A 185 -18.33 9.42 5.77
N SER A 186 -19.18 8.97 6.69
CA SER A 186 -18.83 8.61 8.08
C SER A 186 -18.30 9.82 8.86
N ALA A 187 -17.40 9.63 9.82
CA ALA A 187 -16.87 10.69 10.67
C ALA A 187 -16.10 11.74 9.84
N ARG A 188 -16.59 12.98 9.83
CA ARG A 188 -15.87 14.12 9.24
C ARG A 188 -14.64 14.46 10.06
N ASP A 189 -13.65 15.06 9.40
CA ASP A 189 -12.43 15.58 10.02
C ASP A 189 -11.76 14.55 10.94
N LEU A 190 -11.62 13.31 10.45
CA LEU A 190 -11.05 12.24 11.24
C LEU A 190 -9.56 12.53 11.47
N THR A 191 -9.17 12.69 12.73
CA THR A 191 -7.79 12.99 13.13
C THR A 191 -6.77 12.03 12.50
N TRP A 192 -7.12 10.75 12.38
CA TRP A 192 -6.24 9.75 11.79
C TRP A 192 -6.06 9.91 10.27
N SER A 193 -7.09 10.33 9.52
CA SER A 193 -6.94 10.61 8.08
C SER A 193 -5.91 11.72 7.84
N TYR A 194 -5.92 12.77 8.68
CA TYR A 194 -4.90 13.82 8.62
C TYR A 194 -3.51 13.33 9.03
N ALA A 195 -3.42 12.53 10.10
CA ALA A 195 -2.14 11.96 10.53
C ALA A 195 -1.53 11.07 9.43
N ALA A 196 -2.34 10.22 8.78
CA ALA A 196 -1.92 9.38 7.67
C ALA A 196 -1.44 10.20 6.46
N LEU A 197 -2.06 11.37 6.20
CA LEU A 197 -1.60 12.26 5.12
C LEU A 197 -0.23 12.83 5.45
N LEU A 198 -0.04 13.29 6.70
CA LEU A 198 1.22 13.84 7.16
C LEU A 198 2.35 12.80 7.12
N THR A 199 2.10 11.58 7.58
CA THR A 199 3.11 10.52 7.58
C THR A 199 3.46 10.09 6.17
N ALA A 200 2.47 9.80 5.30
CA ALA A 200 2.72 9.44 3.90
C ALA A 200 3.51 10.54 3.17
N ASN A 201 3.16 11.81 3.36
CA ASN A 201 3.89 12.94 2.79
C ASN A 201 5.33 13.03 3.34
N ASN A 202 5.54 12.82 4.64
CA ASN A 202 6.88 12.77 5.22
C ASN A 202 7.73 11.66 4.57
N ARG A 203 7.20 10.44 4.44
CA ARG A 203 7.92 9.33 3.80
C ARG A 203 8.23 9.59 2.33
N ARG A 204 7.27 10.17 1.59
CA ARG A 204 7.48 10.60 0.20
C ARG A 204 8.66 11.55 0.05
N ASN A 205 8.88 12.40 1.05
CA ASN A 205 9.95 13.41 1.10
C ASN A 205 11.23 12.91 1.81
N GLY A 206 11.31 11.62 2.15
CA GLY A 206 12.47 11.01 2.80
C GLY A 206 12.66 11.39 4.28
N ILE A 207 11.60 11.85 4.94
CA ILE A 207 11.59 12.19 6.37
C ILE A 207 11.16 10.93 7.15
N VAL A 208 12.08 10.38 7.96
CA VAL A 208 11.90 9.14 8.75
C VAL A 208 12.14 9.37 10.23
#